data_AF-A0A1G4KHY2-F1
#
_entry.id   AF-A0A1G4KHY2-F1
#
_cell.length_a   1.000
_cell.length_b   1.000
_cell.length_c   1.000
_cell.angle_alpha   90.00
_cell.angle_beta   90.00
_cell.angle_gamma   90.00
#
_symmetry.space_group_name_H-M   'P 1'
#
loop_
_entity.id
_entity.type
_entity.pdbx_description
1 polymer ?
#
loop_
_entity_poly.entity_id
_entity_poly.type
_entity_poly.pdbx_seq_one_letter_code
_entity_poly.pdbx_strand_id
1 'polypeptide(L)'
;MAVSRGLESLLQEAAKFYAAKDYEASTDLYSELNELYYALRDENNADYMYLYGKSLYQLAMSKSEVFAVDPTEGDVEEEDDDEGDATAKKNLFQFNETLAEGDGPGDEKESKQEEEEEDGANDDAGPNEEEEINTAEPRDDFESAWEILELTRAMFKSQGSNPENVQKLSETLDLLGEISLETANFAQAVDDFRECLQLRENVYGAEDPTHRLIIESHYKLSLALEFDPTQTESCKMHLKSAAELLDKRIQDNRAEDGDEDLVKELRLKLQDLDTTPDPLAMLKKEGLTQLKHAMAQTGAGSSSSAQTAPVNDLTAMVKKRKPKCDPVGKENPKKPK
;
A
#
# COMPACT_ATOMS: atom_id res chain seq x y z
N MET A 1 25.38 -15.32 26.27
CA MET A 1 25.71 -16.65 25.73
C MET A 1 24.46 -17.50 25.60
N ALA A 2 23.84 -18.02 26.67
CA ALA A 2 22.62 -18.85 26.56
C ALA A 2 21.42 -18.08 26.00
N VAL A 3 21.16 -16.87 26.50
CA VAL A 3 20.02 -16.04 26.08
C VAL A 3 20.17 -15.56 24.63
N SER A 4 21.37 -15.19 24.21
CA SER A 4 21.66 -14.82 22.81
C SER A 4 21.41 -15.98 21.84
N ARG A 5 21.66 -17.24 22.28
CA ARG A 5 21.29 -18.43 21.50
C ARG A 5 19.77 -18.64 21.45
N GLY A 6 19.05 -18.23 22.48
CA GLY A 6 17.58 -18.28 22.49
C GLY A 6 16.97 -17.38 21.42
N LEU A 7 17.43 -16.12 21.33
CA LEU A 7 17.01 -15.20 20.26
C LEU A 7 17.32 -15.75 18.86
N GLU A 8 18.53 -16.28 18.66
CA GLU A 8 18.94 -16.84 17.37
C GLU A 8 18.14 -18.10 17.00
N SER A 9 17.82 -18.94 17.99
CA SER A 9 16.98 -20.13 17.80
C SER A 9 15.57 -19.75 17.39
N LEU A 10 14.92 -18.82 18.12
CA LEU A 10 13.58 -18.33 17.80
C LEU A 10 13.51 -17.70 16.41
N LEU A 11 14.51 -16.87 16.07
CA LEU A 11 14.60 -16.26 14.74
C LEU A 11 14.69 -17.32 13.63
N GLN A 12 15.53 -18.34 13.80
CA GLN A 12 15.67 -19.42 12.81
C GLN A 12 14.40 -20.28 12.72
N GLU A 13 13.73 -20.54 13.83
CA GLU A 13 12.51 -21.34 13.87
C GLU A 13 11.34 -20.58 13.23
N ALA A 14 11.15 -19.31 13.57
CA ALA A 14 10.16 -18.44 12.94
C ALA A 14 10.37 -18.35 11.42
N ALA A 15 11.62 -18.18 10.98
CA ALA A 15 11.96 -18.15 9.56
C ALA A 15 11.64 -19.48 8.83
N LYS A 16 11.80 -20.63 9.50
CA LYS A 16 11.43 -21.93 8.94
C LYS A 16 9.92 -22.06 8.74
N PHE A 17 9.12 -21.67 9.72
CA PHE A 17 7.66 -21.69 9.60
C PHE A 17 7.18 -20.70 8.54
N TYR A 18 7.77 -19.50 8.48
CA TYR A 18 7.49 -18.53 7.42
C TYR A 18 7.75 -19.11 6.03
N ALA A 19 8.90 -19.77 5.83
CA ALA A 19 9.24 -20.43 4.57
C ALA A 19 8.33 -21.63 4.25
N ALA A 20 7.80 -22.31 5.28
CA ALA A 20 6.80 -23.36 5.14
C ALA A 20 5.38 -22.83 4.88
N LYS A 21 5.20 -21.50 4.79
CA LYS A 21 3.91 -20.80 4.67
C LYS A 21 2.95 -21.05 5.85
N ASP A 22 3.50 -21.52 6.97
CA ASP A 22 2.79 -21.58 8.25
C ASP A 22 2.94 -20.21 8.93
N TYR A 23 2.13 -19.26 8.45
CA TYR A 23 2.21 -17.87 8.89
C TYR A 23 1.66 -17.68 10.31
N GLU A 24 0.85 -18.60 10.81
CA GLU A 24 0.34 -18.61 12.18
C GLU A 24 1.51 -18.88 13.15
N ALA A 25 2.18 -20.03 13.01
CA ALA A 25 3.32 -20.38 13.86
C ALA A 25 4.49 -19.39 13.70
N SER A 26 4.73 -18.91 12.48
CA SER A 26 5.73 -17.87 12.21
C SER A 26 5.45 -16.59 12.99
N THR A 27 4.20 -16.13 12.98
CA THR A 27 3.80 -14.87 13.64
C THR A 27 3.96 -14.98 15.14
N ASP A 28 3.53 -16.10 15.73
CA ASP A 28 3.67 -16.35 17.17
C ASP A 28 5.15 -16.33 17.58
N LEU A 29 6.02 -17.05 16.86
CA LEU A 29 7.45 -17.09 17.17
C LEU A 29 8.16 -15.75 16.96
N TYR A 30 7.78 -14.97 15.94
CA TYR A 30 8.30 -13.61 15.77
C TYR A 30 7.80 -12.67 16.88
N SER A 31 6.58 -12.85 17.39
CA SER A 31 6.09 -12.08 18.54
C SER A 31 6.93 -12.38 19.79
N GLU A 32 7.15 -13.67 20.10
CA GLU A 32 8.00 -14.11 21.22
C GLU A 32 9.43 -13.61 21.09
N LEU A 33 9.99 -13.62 19.87
CA LEU A 33 11.32 -13.09 19.59
C LEU A 33 11.41 -11.60 19.97
N ASN A 34 10.42 -10.81 19.59
CA ASN A 34 10.38 -9.38 19.88
C ASN A 34 10.21 -9.12 21.39
N GLU A 35 9.33 -9.85 22.06
CA GLU A 35 9.14 -9.76 23.51
C GLU A 35 10.42 -10.11 24.27
N LEU A 36 11.07 -11.23 23.91
CA LEU A 36 12.33 -11.64 24.52
C LEU A 36 13.42 -10.59 24.27
N TYR A 37 13.51 -10.04 23.06
CA TYR A 37 14.49 -8.99 22.77
C TYR A 37 14.24 -7.74 23.62
N TYR A 38 12.99 -7.27 23.69
CA TYR A 38 12.60 -6.11 24.48
C TYR A 38 12.90 -6.32 25.97
N ALA A 39 12.54 -7.47 26.54
CA ALA A 39 12.82 -7.79 27.94
C ALA A 39 14.32 -7.76 28.29
N LEU A 40 15.20 -7.96 27.30
CA LEU A 40 16.65 -7.98 27.49
C LEU A 40 17.33 -6.64 27.25
N ARG A 41 16.77 -5.81 26.38
CA ARG A 41 17.41 -4.58 25.89
C ARG A 41 16.66 -3.32 26.29
N ASP A 42 15.40 -3.44 26.72
CA ASP A 42 14.47 -2.34 26.99
C ASP A 42 14.28 -1.43 25.76
N GLU A 43 14.42 -2.01 24.56
CA GLU A 43 14.32 -1.32 23.28
C GLU A 43 13.87 -2.31 22.19
N ASN A 44 13.12 -1.83 21.21
CA ASN A 44 12.69 -2.62 20.06
C ASN A 44 13.81 -2.72 19.01
N ASN A 45 13.87 -3.84 18.29
CA ASN A 45 14.74 -4.01 17.14
C ASN A 45 13.94 -3.86 15.85
N ALA A 46 14.32 -2.91 14.98
CA ALA A 46 13.57 -2.63 13.75
C ALA A 46 13.50 -3.84 12.80
N ASP A 47 14.56 -4.64 12.72
CA ASP A 47 14.59 -5.83 11.87
C ASP A 47 13.63 -6.91 12.40
N TYR A 48 13.56 -7.12 13.72
CA TYR A 48 12.62 -8.08 14.32
C TYR A 48 11.18 -7.61 14.24
N MET A 49 10.94 -6.29 14.37
CA MET A 49 9.60 -5.73 14.15
C MET A 49 9.17 -5.85 12.69
N TYR A 50 10.09 -5.62 11.75
CA TYR A 50 9.84 -5.83 10.32
C TYR A 50 9.42 -7.26 10.03
N LEU A 51 10.16 -8.24 10.52
CA LEU A 51 9.86 -9.67 10.30
C LEU A 51 8.50 -10.06 10.89
N TYR A 52 8.19 -9.57 12.08
CA TYR A 52 6.88 -9.77 12.70
C TYR A 52 5.75 -9.16 11.87
N GLY A 53 5.87 -7.89 11.47
CA GLY A 53 4.89 -7.21 10.64
C GLY A 53 4.70 -7.86 9.27
N LYS A 54 5.79 -8.35 8.66
CA LYS A 54 5.76 -9.12 7.40
C LYS A 54 5.03 -10.45 7.57
N SER A 55 5.22 -11.13 8.69
CA SER A 55 4.51 -12.38 9.02
C SER A 55 3.01 -12.14 9.21
N LEU A 56 2.63 -11.11 9.97
CA LEU A 56 1.24 -10.68 10.14
C LEU A 56 0.57 -10.34 8.81
N TYR A 57 1.26 -9.62 7.92
CA TYR A 57 0.75 -9.30 6.59
C TYR A 57 0.43 -10.57 5.78
N GLN A 58 1.34 -11.54 5.76
CA GLN A 58 1.11 -12.79 5.03
C GLN A 58 -0.01 -13.63 5.66
N LEU A 59 -0.12 -13.63 6.99
CA LEU A 59 -1.23 -14.26 7.69
C LEU A 59 -2.56 -13.63 7.27
N ALA A 60 -2.65 -12.30 7.29
CA ALA A 60 -3.82 -11.55 6.85
C ALA A 60 -4.19 -11.88 5.39
N MET A 61 -3.19 -11.95 4.52
CA MET A 61 -3.40 -12.32 3.11
C MET A 61 -3.92 -13.74 2.95
N SER A 62 -3.32 -14.71 3.65
CA SER A 62 -3.76 -16.12 3.60
C SER A 62 -5.21 -16.29 4.05
N LYS A 63 -5.64 -15.54 5.07
CA LYS A 63 -7.03 -15.55 5.53
C LYS A 63 -7.96 -14.85 4.52
N SER A 64 -7.55 -13.71 3.96
CA SER A 64 -8.32 -12.97 2.94
C SER A 64 -8.58 -13.83 1.69
N GLU A 65 -7.57 -14.55 1.20
CA GLU A 65 -7.69 -15.44 0.05
C GLU A 65 -8.68 -16.59 0.29
N VAL A 66 -8.66 -17.19 1.48
CA VAL A 66 -9.58 -18.28 1.86
C VAL A 66 -11.05 -17.82 1.84
N PHE A 67 -11.32 -16.56 2.19
CA PHE A 67 -12.67 -16.00 2.12
C PHE A 67 -13.09 -15.50 0.73
N ALA A 68 -12.14 -15.32 -0.20
CA ALA A 68 -12.43 -15.00 -1.59
C ALA A 68 -12.87 -16.22 -2.42
N VAL A 69 -12.67 -17.45 -1.89
CA VAL A 69 -13.22 -18.68 -2.47
C VAL A 69 -14.68 -18.81 -2.02
N ASP A 70 -15.61 -18.54 -2.92
CA ASP A 70 -17.06 -18.64 -2.68
C ASP A 70 -17.41 -20.04 -2.11
N PRO A 71 -18.10 -20.18 -0.96
CA PRO A 71 -18.43 -21.49 -0.37
C PRO A 71 -19.55 -22.24 -1.13
N THR A 72 -19.84 -21.87 -2.37
CA THR A 72 -20.73 -22.62 -3.25
C THR A 72 -19.92 -23.40 -4.26
N GLU A 73 -19.41 -24.57 -3.85
CA GLU A 73 -19.53 -25.82 -4.62
C GLU A 73 -18.89 -26.97 -3.84
N GLY A 74 -19.74 -27.89 -3.38
CA GLY A 74 -19.31 -29.22 -3.00
C GLY A 74 -19.16 -30.09 -4.23
N ASP A 75 -18.17 -31.00 -4.19
CA ASP A 75 -17.98 -32.18 -5.03
C ASP A 75 -18.60 -32.12 -6.44
N VAL A 76 -17.81 -31.72 -7.44
CA VAL A 76 -17.94 -32.28 -8.79
C VAL A 76 -16.55 -32.46 -9.40
N GLU A 77 -16.33 -33.66 -9.92
CA GLU A 77 -15.13 -34.15 -10.60
C GLU A 77 -14.78 -33.35 -11.87
N GLU A 78 -13.51 -33.45 -12.28
CA GLU A 78 -12.89 -32.83 -13.46
C GLU A 78 -13.75 -32.90 -14.74
N GLU A 79 -14.01 -31.75 -15.36
CA GLU A 79 -13.97 -31.57 -16.82
C GLU A 79 -13.46 -30.15 -17.14
N ASP A 80 -12.46 -30.10 -18.04
CA ASP A 80 -11.94 -28.89 -18.66
C ASP A 80 -13.07 -28.10 -19.36
N ASP A 81 -13.22 -26.81 -19.03
CA ASP A 81 -13.57 -25.80 -20.03
C ASP A 81 -13.11 -24.38 -19.59
N ASP A 82 -12.51 -23.71 -20.57
CA ASP A 82 -11.91 -22.38 -20.57
C ASP A 82 -13.00 -21.29 -20.55
N GLU A 83 -13.06 -20.47 -19.49
CA GLU A 83 -13.45 -19.06 -19.60
C GLU A 83 -13.00 -18.25 -18.36
N GLY A 84 -12.50 -17.04 -18.61
CA GLY A 84 -11.59 -16.31 -17.74
C GLY A 84 -12.11 -15.87 -16.37
N ASP A 85 -11.18 -15.87 -15.41
CA ASP A 85 -11.36 -15.21 -14.12
C ASP A 85 -10.17 -14.27 -13.81
N ALA A 86 -10.52 -13.10 -13.28
CA ALA A 86 -9.63 -11.99 -12.95
C ALA A 86 -8.69 -12.29 -11.75
N THR A 87 -8.82 -13.46 -11.15
CA THR A 87 -8.02 -13.98 -10.02
C THR A 87 -6.63 -14.48 -10.42
N ALA A 88 -6.42 -14.90 -11.68
CA ALA A 88 -5.10 -15.33 -12.16
C ALA A 88 -4.06 -14.19 -12.22
N LYS A 89 -4.51 -12.92 -12.21
CA LYS A 89 -3.63 -11.74 -12.30
C LYS A 89 -2.91 -11.40 -10.99
N LYS A 90 -3.38 -11.91 -9.84
CA LYS A 90 -2.78 -11.59 -8.52
C LYS A 90 -1.57 -12.49 -8.20
N ASN A 91 -1.53 -13.71 -8.76
CA ASN A 91 -0.51 -14.72 -8.44
C ASN A 91 0.73 -14.69 -9.36
N LEU A 92 0.81 -13.82 -10.37
CA LEU A 92 1.96 -13.78 -11.29
C LEU A 92 3.08 -12.81 -10.84
N PHE A 93 2.86 -11.99 -9.81
CA PHE A 93 3.77 -10.90 -9.42
C PHE A 93 4.29 -11.03 -7.99
N GLN A 94 4.66 -12.25 -7.58
CA GLN A 94 5.32 -12.49 -6.30
C GLN A 94 6.82 -12.17 -6.43
N PHE A 95 7.15 -10.88 -6.43
CA PHE A 95 8.54 -10.37 -6.53
C PHE A 95 9.39 -10.61 -5.26
N ASN A 96 8.80 -11.10 -4.15
CA ASN A 96 9.45 -11.20 -2.85
C ASN A 96 9.61 -12.64 -2.33
N GLU A 97 9.93 -13.61 -3.20
CA GLU A 97 10.26 -14.98 -2.77
C GLU A 97 11.77 -15.27 -2.76
N THR A 98 12.64 -14.28 -3.05
CA THR A 98 14.10 -14.52 -3.11
C THR A 98 14.91 -13.52 -2.27
N LEU A 99 14.65 -13.46 -0.96
CA LEU A 99 15.66 -12.96 0.00
C LEU A 99 15.51 -13.58 1.38
N ALA A 100 15.64 -14.91 1.45
CA ALA A 100 15.87 -15.63 2.69
C ALA A 100 16.84 -16.80 2.46
N GLU A 101 18.09 -16.49 2.09
CA GLU A 101 19.18 -17.47 2.12
C GLU A 101 20.19 -17.08 3.21
N GLY A 102 19.86 -17.47 4.44
CA GLY A 102 20.85 -17.71 5.49
C GLY A 102 21.36 -19.15 5.36
N ASP A 103 22.59 -19.26 4.88
CA ASP A 103 23.41 -20.47 4.69
C ASP A 103 23.39 -21.45 5.89
N GLY A 104 23.04 -22.72 5.64
CA GLY A 104 23.10 -23.82 6.61
C GLY A 104 22.60 -25.17 6.05
N PRO A 105 23.41 -26.24 6.05
CA PRO A 105 23.18 -27.42 5.20
C PRO A 105 22.27 -28.49 5.83
N GLY A 106 21.48 -29.14 4.98
CA GLY A 106 21.40 -30.60 4.84
C GLY A 106 20.88 -31.46 6.01
N ASP A 107 19.61 -31.87 5.84
CA ASP A 107 19.14 -33.27 5.86
C ASP A 107 18.54 -33.91 7.13
N GLU A 108 17.51 -34.71 6.83
CA GLU A 108 16.84 -35.82 7.54
C GLU A 108 15.83 -35.59 8.70
N LYS A 109 14.55 -35.65 8.31
CA LYS A 109 13.45 -36.56 8.73
C LYS A 109 12.95 -36.69 10.19
N GLU A 110 11.62 -36.59 10.26
CA GLU A 110 10.62 -37.31 11.08
C GLU A 110 10.88 -37.53 12.58
N SER A 111 9.96 -37.05 13.42
CA SER A 111 9.06 -37.95 14.16
C SER A 111 7.87 -37.24 14.78
N LYS A 112 6.74 -37.94 14.78
CA LYS A 112 5.44 -37.64 15.41
C LYS A 112 5.46 -37.83 16.94
N GLN A 113 4.35 -37.41 17.56
CA GLN A 113 3.76 -37.74 18.89
C GLN A 113 3.91 -36.63 19.94
N GLU A 114 2.94 -36.33 20.80
CA GLU A 114 1.57 -36.81 21.02
C GLU A 114 0.86 -35.77 21.92
N GLU A 115 -0.44 -35.62 21.72
CA GLU A 115 -1.33 -34.89 22.62
C GLU A 115 -1.57 -35.71 23.91
N GLU A 116 -1.53 -35.06 25.07
CA GLU A 116 -2.21 -35.56 26.27
C GLU A 116 -3.09 -34.44 26.84
N GLU A 117 -4.40 -34.64 26.71
CA GLU A 117 -5.41 -34.00 27.56
C GLU A 117 -5.35 -34.60 28.96
N GLU A 118 -5.43 -33.76 30.00
CA GLU A 118 -5.90 -34.20 31.31
C GLU A 118 -6.97 -33.23 31.83
N ASP A 119 -8.20 -33.74 31.85
CA ASP A 119 -9.40 -33.18 32.44
C ASP A 119 -9.30 -33.23 33.98
N GLY A 120 -9.62 -32.12 34.64
CA GLY A 120 -9.46 -31.93 36.07
C GLY A 120 -10.41 -30.88 36.62
N ALA A 121 -11.71 -31.15 36.52
CA ALA A 121 -12.78 -30.37 37.14
C ALA A 121 -12.55 -30.12 38.65
N ASN A 122 -12.62 -28.86 39.07
CA ASN A 122 -13.14 -28.53 40.39
C ASN A 122 -13.89 -27.19 40.37
N ASP A 123 -15.13 -27.26 40.85
CA ASP A 123 -16.18 -26.26 40.86
C ASP A 123 -16.13 -25.56 42.24
N ASP A 124 -15.83 -24.27 42.30
CA ASP A 124 -16.07 -23.44 43.50
C ASP A 124 -16.51 -22.04 43.10
N ALA A 125 -17.71 -21.70 43.54
CA ALA A 125 -18.44 -20.48 43.21
C ALA A 125 -18.14 -19.36 44.22
N GLY A 126 -17.74 -18.18 43.73
CA GLY A 126 -17.61 -16.92 44.48
C GLY A 126 -17.62 -15.72 43.53
N PRO A 127 -18.11 -14.54 43.95
CA PRO A 127 -19.01 -13.72 43.13
C PRO A 127 -18.31 -12.75 42.17
N ASN A 128 -18.70 -12.83 40.90
CA ASN A 128 -18.94 -11.76 39.92
C ASN A 128 -18.27 -10.41 40.24
N GLU A 129 -16.95 -10.34 40.12
CA GLU A 129 -16.29 -9.12 39.71
C GLU A 129 -16.42 -9.06 38.18
N GLU A 130 -16.95 -7.94 37.70
CA GLU A 130 -17.18 -7.65 36.30
C GLU A 130 -15.83 -7.74 35.57
N GLU A 131 -15.49 -8.92 35.05
CA GLU A 131 -14.57 -9.03 33.94
C GLU A 131 -15.20 -8.20 32.83
N GLU A 132 -14.65 -7.01 32.63
CA GLU A 132 -14.67 -6.33 31.36
C GLU A 132 -14.15 -7.36 30.36
N ILE A 133 -15.06 -8.17 29.84
CA ILE A 133 -14.86 -8.89 28.59
C ILE A 133 -14.56 -7.74 27.64
N ASN A 134 -13.28 -7.55 27.38
CA ASN A 134 -12.81 -6.71 26.33
C ASN A 134 -13.29 -7.39 25.06
N THR A 135 -14.57 -7.19 24.71
CA THR A 135 -15.09 -7.37 23.36
C THR A 135 -14.51 -6.25 22.51
N ALA A 136 -13.19 -6.12 22.53
CA ALA A 136 -12.47 -5.68 21.37
C ALA A 136 -12.88 -6.71 20.32
N GLU A 137 -13.63 -6.24 19.32
CA GLU A 137 -13.81 -7.01 18.11
C GLU A 137 -12.43 -7.55 17.70
N PRO A 138 -12.33 -8.81 17.23
CA PRO A 138 -11.05 -9.36 16.81
C PRO A 138 -10.39 -8.34 15.88
N ARG A 139 -9.26 -7.80 16.32
CA ARG A 139 -8.52 -6.76 15.60
C ARG A 139 -8.25 -7.31 14.21
N ASP A 140 -8.51 -6.51 13.18
CA ASP A 140 -8.26 -6.92 11.80
C ASP A 140 -6.77 -7.26 11.64
N ASP A 141 -6.47 -8.40 11.00
CA ASP A 141 -5.09 -8.87 10.86
C ASP A 141 -4.26 -7.86 10.03
N PHE A 142 -4.89 -7.19 9.06
CA PHE A 142 -4.27 -6.09 8.31
C PHE A 142 -3.97 -4.86 9.18
N GLU A 143 -4.86 -4.51 10.11
CA GLU A 143 -4.64 -3.40 11.05
C GLU A 143 -3.45 -3.71 11.98
N SER A 144 -3.37 -4.95 12.47
CA SER A 144 -2.24 -5.41 13.28
C SER A 144 -0.92 -5.34 12.52
N ALA A 145 -0.90 -5.85 11.28
CA ALA A 145 0.28 -5.77 10.41
C ALA A 145 0.69 -4.32 10.15
N TRP A 146 -0.27 -3.45 9.85
CA TRP A 146 -0.05 -2.04 9.56
C TRP A 146 0.59 -1.31 10.74
N GLU A 147 0.07 -1.49 11.96
CA GLU A 147 0.62 -0.83 13.16
C GLU A 147 2.10 -1.20 13.41
N ILE A 148 2.43 -2.48 13.28
CA ILE A 148 3.80 -2.99 13.46
C ILE A 148 4.72 -2.46 12.35
N LEU A 149 4.27 -2.47 11.10
CA LEU A 149 5.05 -1.96 9.97
C LEU A 149 5.20 -0.43 10.00
N GLU A 150 4.21 0.30 10.50
CA GLU A 150 4.29 1.75 10.68
C GLU A 150 5.32 2.12 11.75
N LEU A 151 5.33 1.40 12.88
CA LEU A 151 6.37 1.55 13.89
C LEU A 151 7.76 1.21 13.32
N THR A 152 7.86 0.12 12.56
CA THR A 152 9.08 -0.30 11.87
C THR A 152 9.58 0.78 10.91
N ARG A 153 8.69 1.39 10.11
CA ARG A 153 8.99 2.50 9.21
C ARG A 153 9.59 3.68 9.96
N ALA A 154 8.98 4.06 11.09
CA ALA A 154 9.47 5.15 11.94
C ALA A 154 10.87 4.85 12.50
N MET A 155 11.12 3.59 12.90
CA MET A 155 12.43 3.15 13.37
C MET A 155 13.49 3.24 12.27
N PHE A 156 13.26 2.68 11.08
CA PHE A 156 14.22 2.78 9.98
C PHE A 156 14.48 4.22 9.53
N LYS A 157 13.44 5.07 9.50
CA LYS A 157 13.62 6.52 9.25
C LYS A 157 14.52 7.18 10.29
N SER A 158 14.42 6.78 11.56
CA SER A 158 15.24 7.33 12.64
C SER A 158 16.71 6.85 12.63
N GLN A 159 16.98 5.67 12.08
CA GLN A 159 18.33 5.07 12.02
C GLN A 159 19.24 5.68 10.93
N GLY A 160 18.71 6.60 10.13
CA GLY A 160 19.45 7.37 9.13
C GLY A 160 19.52 6.71 7.74
N SER A 161 20.10 7.45 6.78
CA SER A 161 20.02 7.14 5.34
C SER A 161 21.20 6.30 4.82
N ASN A 162 21.67 5.32 5.59
CA ASN A 162 22.64 4.37 5.02
C ASN A 162 21.93 3.46 3.98
N PRO A 163 22.64 2.91 2.98
CA PRO A 163 21.99 2.15 1.91
C PRO A 163 21.15 0.98 2.41
N GLU A 164 21.63 0.22 3.40
CA GLU A 164 20.91 -0.94 3.97
C GLU A 164 19.58 -0.50 4.63
N ASN A 165 19.59 0.55 5.43
CA ASN A 165 18.39 1.11 6.06
C ASN A 165 17.42 1.66 5.02
N VAL A 166 17.91 2.26 3.94
CA VAL A 166 17.06 2.76 2.86
C VAL A 166 16.40 1.60 2.11
N GLN A 167 17.11 0.47 1.91
CA GLN A 167 16.53 -0.75 1.35
C GLN A 167 15.41 -1.28 2.24
N LYS A 168 15.70 -1.52 3.53
CA LYS A 168 14.72 -1.98 4.53
C LYS A 168 13.51 -1.06 4.67
N LEU A 169 13.75 0.26 4.65
CA LEU A 169 12.68 1.25 4.65
C LEU A 169 11.80 1.15 3.39
N SER A 170 12.42 0.96 2.21
CA SER A 170 11.66 0.80 0.97
C SER A 170 10.82 -0.48 0.96
N GLU A 171 11.33 -1.58 1.52
CA GLU A 171 10.57 -2.83 1.67
C GLU A 171 9.41 -2.69 2.67
N THR A 172 9.63 -1.94 3.76
CA THR A 172 8.56 -1.66 4.74
C THR A 172 7.45 -0.81 4.10
N LEU A 173 7.81 0.22 3.33
CA LEU A 173 6.85 1.05 2.60
C LEU A 173 6.08 0.27 1.52
N ASP A 174 6.74 -0.67 0.85
CA ASP A 174 6.11 -1.55 -0.13
C ASP A 174 4.99 -2.37 0.51
N LEU A 175 5.25 -3.02 1.65
CA LEU A 175 4.24 -3.77 2.41
C LEU A 175 3.10 -2.86 2.93
N LEU A 176 3.40 -1.66 3.42
CA LEU A 176 2.38 -0.68 3.84
C LEU A 176 1.48 -0.25 2.67
N GLY A 177 2.08 -0.07 1.49
CA GLY A 177 1.36 0.22 0.26
C GLY A 177 0.43 -0.92 -0.17
N GLU A 178 0.89 -2.18 -0.04
CA GLU A 178 0.09 -3.37 -0.32
C GLU A 178 -1.08 -3.54 0.65
N ILE A 179 -0.85 -3.35 1.96
CA ILE A 179 -1.93 -3.34 2.95
C ILE A 179 -2.95 -2.24 2.61
N SER A 180 -2.48 -1.06 2.23
CA SER A 180 -3.35 0.05 1.85
C SER A 180 -4.14 -0.23 0.56
N LEU A 181 -3.58 -0.99 -0.40
CA LEU A 181 -4.32 -1.47 -1.56
C LEU A 181 -5.42 -2.46 -1.17
N GLU A 182 -5.08 -3.45 -0.36
CA GLU A 182 -6.00 -4.52 0.05
C GLU A 182 -7.17 -3.99 0.88
N THR A 183 -6.90 -3.01 1.73
CA THR A 183 -7.90 -2.32 2.56
C THR A 183 -8.60 -1.16 1.82
N ALA A 184 -8.40 -1.03 0.51
CA ALA A 184 -8.97 0.00 -0.37
C ALA A 184 -8.65 1.47 0.05
N ASN A 185 -7.59 1.68 0.82
CA ASN A 185 -7.04 2.99 1.14
C ASN A 185 -6.05 3.46 0.05
N PHE A 186 -6.56 3.66 -1.17
CA PHE A 186 -5.74 3.92 -2.36
C PHE A 186 -4.89 5.20 -2.25
N ALA A 187 -5.38 6.23 -1.57
CA ALA A 187 -4.62 7.47 -1.39
C ALA A 187 -3.33 7.25 -0.57
N GLN A 188 -3.44 6.47 0.52
CA GLN A 188 -2.28 6.10 1.33
C GLN A 188 -1.34 5.18 0.55
N ALA A 189 -1.88 4.19 -0.19
CA ALA A 189 -1.08 3.32 -1.04
C ALA A 189 -0.24 4.10 -2.06
N VAL A 190 -0.83 5.13 -2.69
CA VAL A 190 -0.11 6.01 -3.63
C VAL A 190 1.05 6.73 -2.95
N ASP A 191 0.86 7.26 -1.74
CA ASP A 191 1.91 7.98 -1.02
C ASP A 191 3.06 7.03 -0.60
N ASP A 192 2.73 5.86 -0.06
CA ASP A 192 3.72 4.86 0.35
C ASP A 192 4.51 4.30 -0.85
N PHE A 193 3.85 3.95 -1.96
CA PHE A 193 4.53 3.47 -3.17
C PHE A 193 5.37 4.54 -3.85
N ARG A 194 4.98 5.83 -3.79
CA ARG A 194 5.80 6.94 -4.29
C ARG A 194 7.09 7.09 -3.48
N GLU A 195 6.99 7.02 -2.15
CA GLU A 195 8.17 7.08 -1.30
C GLU A 195 9.06 5.85 -1.55
N CYS A 196 8.47 4.65 -1.62
CA CYS A 196 9.16 3.40 -1.93
C CYS A 196 9.94 3.48 -3.26
N LEU A 197 9.29 3.92 -4.35
CA LEU A 197 9.91 4.09 -5.66
C LEU A 197 11.12 5.04 -5.59
N GLN A 198 10.97 6.20 -4.94
CA GLN A 198 12.07 7.16 -4.81
C GLN A 198 13.26 6.58 -4.07
N LEU A 199 13.04 5.83 -2.99
CA LEU A 199 14.12 5.18 -2.24
C LEU A 199 14.82 4.11 -3.09
N ARG A 200 14.06 3.29 -3.82
CA ARG A 200 14.61 2.25 -4.71
C ARG A 200 15.38 2.86 -5.89
N GLU A 201 14.90 3.94 -6.50
CA GLU A 201 15.63 4.69 -7.53
C GLU A 201 16.95 5.26 -6.99
N ASN A 202 16.95 5.81 -5.77
CA ASN A 202 18.14 6.38 -5.15
C ASN A 202 19.20 5.31 -4.80
N VAL A 203 18.77 4.13 -4.35
CA VAL A 203 19.69 3.05 -3.95
C VAL A 203 20.20 2.27 -5.15
N TYR A 204 19.32 1.87 -6.06
CA TYR A 204 19.66 0.93 -7.14
C TYR A 204 19.91 1.63 -8.48
N GLY A 205 19.30 2.79 -8.72
CA GLY A 205 19.24 3.39 -10.05
C GLY A 205 20.59 3.85 -10.63
N ALA A 206 21.59 4.12 -9.79
CA ALA A 206 22.93 4.47 -10.24
C ALA A 206 23.70 3.26 -10.82
N GLU A 207 23.47 2.07 -10.27
CA GLU A 207 24.16 0.83 -10.67
C GLU A 207 23.34 0.07 -11.72
N ASP A 208 22.03 -0.08 -11.49
CA ASP A 208 21.09 -0.71 -12.41
C ASP A 208 19.80 0.14 -12.51
N PRO A 209 19.68 1.02 -13.52
CA PRO A 209 18.46 1.78 -13.78
C PRO A 209 17.24 0.90 -14.09
N THR A 210 17.48 -0.38 -14.43
CA THR A 210 16.44 -1.39 -14.71
C THR A 210 16.32 -2.40 -13.56
N HIS A 211 16.70 -2.01 -12.35
CA HIS A 211 16.62 -2.88 -11.19
C HIS A 211 15.18 -3.37 -10.99
N ARG A 212 15.02 -4.66 -10.67
CA ARG A 212 13.72 -5.35 -10.58
C ARG A 212 12.75 -4.64 -9.64
N LEU A 213 13.25 -4.23 -8.47
CA LEU A 213 12.46 -3.49 -7.48
C LEU A 213 11.98 -2.11 -7.96
N ILE A 214 12.71 -1.43 -8.86
CA ILE A 214 12.26 -0.14 -9.44
C ILE A 214 11.07 -0.38 -10.38
N ILE A 215 11.17 -1.42 -11.20
CA ILE A 215 10.12 -1.82 -12.15
C ILE A 215 8.85 -2.20 -11.38
N GLU A 216 8.99 -3.04 -10.36
CA GLU A 216 7.91 -3.45 -9.47
C GLU A 216 7.22 -2.24 -8.83
N SER A 217 7.99 -1.27 -8.31
CA SER A 217 7.41 -0.07 -7.69
C SER A 217 6.62 0.79 -8.68
N HIS A 218 7.07 0.92 -9.93
CA HIS A 218 6.27 1.59 -10.97
C HIS A 218 4.96 0.84 -11.21
N TYR A 219 5.00 -0.48 -11.31
CA TYR A 219 3.80 -1.29 -11.50
C TYR A 219 2.82 -1.15 -10.32
N LYS A 220 3.25 -1.39 -9.08
CA LYS A 220 2.40 -1.28 -7.89
C LYS A 220 1.82 0.12 -7.69
N LEU A 221 2.62 1.16 -7.93
CA LEU A 221 2.13 2.54 -7.90
C LEU A 221 1.03 2.76 -8.96
N SER A 222 1.17 2.17 -10.15
CA SER A 222 0.13 2.28 -11.17
C SER A 222 -1.18 1.60 -10.77
N LEU A 223 -1.13 0.48 -10.03
CA LEU A 223 -2.31 -0.20 -9.50
C LEU A 223 -3.07 0.71 -8.52
N ALA A 224 -2.36 1.39 -7.62
CA ALA A 224 -2.98 2.32 -6.67
C ALA A 224 -3.60 3.54 -7.38
N LEU A 225 -2.92 4.08 -8.40
CA LEU A 225 -3.37 5.25 -9.15
C LEU A 225 -4.60 4.99 -10.02
N GLU A 226 -4.87 3.74 -10.40
CA GLU A 226 -5.99 3.37 -11.27
C GLU A 226 -7.36 3.68 -10.63
N PHE A 227 -7.43 3.70 -9.30
CA PHE A 227 -8.66 3.97 -8.55
C PHE A 227 -8.99 5.46 -8.42
N ASP A 228 -8.10 6.35 -8.88
CA ASP A 228 -8.34 7.80 -8.91
C ASP A 228 -8.43 8.31 -10.36
N PRO A 229 -9.64 8.62 -10.86
CA PRO A 229 -9.83 9.13 -12.22
C PRO A 229 -9.03 10.39 -12.53
N THR A 230 -8.69 11.20 -11.50
CA THR A 230 -7.88 12.41 -11.67
C THR A 230 -6.41 12.13 -11.93
N GLN A 231 -5.96 10.89 -11.66
CA GLN A 231 -4.58 10.44 -11.81
C GLN A 231 -4.37 9.46 -12.96
N THR A 232 -5.33 9.33 -13.87
CA THR A 232 -5.25 8.47 -15.06
C THR A 232 -3.95 8.66 -15.86
N GLU A 233 -3.51 9.89 -16.09
CA GLU A 233 -2.26 10.16 -16.81
C GLU A 233 -1.01 9.69 -16.03
N SER A 234 -1.02 9.84 -14.70
CA SER A 234 0.05 9.34 -13.84
C SER A 234 0.08 7.81 -13.83
N CYS A 235 -1.09 7.15 -13.78
CA CYS A 235 -1.21 5.70 -13.89
C CYS A 235 -0.59 5.19 -15.20
N LYS A 236 -0.98 5.79 -16.34
CA LYS A 236 -0.41 5.47 -17.65
C LYS A 236 1.09 5.70 -17.72
N MET A 237 1.58 6.80 -17.17
CA MET A 237 3.01 7.10 -17.12
C MET A 237 3.78 5.98 -16.40
N HIS A 238 3.29 5.51 -15.24
CA HIS A 238 3.97 4.46 -14.48
C HIS A 238 3.88 3.07 -15.13
N LEU A 239 2.72 2.70 -15.70
CA LEU A 239 2.60 1.47 -16.51
C LEU A 239 3.59 1.47 -17.68
N LYS A 240 3.71 2.61 -18.37
CA LYS A 240 4.65 2.79 -19.47
C LYS A 240 6.09 2.65 -19.01
N SER A 241 6.48 3.30 -17.91
CA SER A 241 7.83 3.15 -17.36
C SER A 241 8.15 1.70 -17.00
N ALA A 242 7.22 0.98 -16.35
CA ALA A 242 7.41 -0.43 -16.03
C ALA A 242 7.65 -1.28 -17.29
N ALA A 243 6.83 -1.11 -18.33
CA ALA A 243 6.97 -1.83 -19.59
C ALA A 243 8.30 -1.51 -20.31
N GLU A 244 8.68 -0.24 -20.41
CA GLU A 244 9.91 0.20 -21.08
C GLU A 244 11.17 -0.30 -20.35
N LEU A 245 11.15 -0.34 -19.02
CA LEU A 245 12.29 -0.87 -18.24
C LEU A 245 12.41 -2.38 -18.38
N LEU A 246 11.29 -3.12 -18.40
CA LEU A 246 11.29 -4.57 -18.68
C LEU A 246 11.77 -4.87 -20.10
N ASP A 247 11.29 -4.14 -21.11
CA ASP A 247 11.79 -4.28 -22.48
C ASP A 247 13.31 -4.12 -22.55
N LYS A 248 13.84 -3.14 -21.81
CA LYS A 248 15.28 -2.90 -21.76
C LYS A 248 16.01 -4.08 -21.09
N ARG A 249 15.49 -4.66 -20.01
CA ARG A 249 16.05 -5.89 -19.42
C ARG A 249 16.06 -7.05 -20.42
N ILE A 250 14.96 -7.24 -21.15
CA ILE A 250 14.84 -8.28 -22.19
C ILE A 250 15.88 -8.06 -23.28
N GLN A 251 16.03 -6.84 -23.79
CA GLN A 251 17.04 -6.50 -24.80
C GLN A 251 18.48 -6.71 -24.31
N ASP A 252 18.72 -6.46 -23.03
CA ASP A 252 20.03 -6.66 -22.39
C ASP A 252 20.30 -8.14 -22.05
N ASN A 253 19.41 -9.08 -22.39
CA ASN A 253 19.45 -10.50 -22.00
C ASN A 253 19.50 -10.71 -20.46
N ARG A 254 18.83 -9.83 -19.73
CA ARG A 254 18.63 -9.88 -18.27
C ARG A 254 17.16 -10.11 -17.90
N ALA A 255 16.39 -10.69 -18.83
CA ALA A 255 15.01 -11.09 -18.59
C ALA A 255 14.94 -12.24 -17.60
N GLU A 256 13.91 -12.20 -16.76
CA GLU A 256 13.47 -13.33 -15.95
C GLU A 256 12.27 -14.01 -16.63
N ASP A 257 11.95 -15.23 -16.18
CA ASP A 257 10.80 -15.97 -16.69
C ASP A 257 9.51 -15.15 -16.49
N GLY A 258 8.69 -15.06 -17.53
CA GLY A 258 7.44 -14.28 -17.53
C GLY A 258 7.58 -12.79 -17.89
N ASP A 259 8.79 -12.24 -18.00
CA ASP A 259 8.98 -10.81 -18.34
C ASP A 259 8.37 -10.43 -19.69
N GLU A 260 8.48 -11.30 -20.68
CA GLU A 260 7.88 -11.06 -22.01
C GLU A 260 6.35 -10.98 -21.96
N ASP A 261 5.73 -11.81 -21.11
CA ASP A 261 4.27 -11.86 -20.97
C ASP A 261 3.77 -10.69 -20.12
N LEU A 262 4.50 -10.34 -19.05
CA LEU A 262 4.24 -9.15 -18.26
C LEU A 262 4.27 -7.88 -19.12
N VAL A 263 5.27 -7.74 -19.98
CA VAL A 263 5.35 -6.60 -20.91
C VAL A 263 4.13 -6.53 -21.84
N LYS A 264 3.66 -7.69 -22.35
CA LYS A 264 2.45 -7.73 -23.19
C LYS A 264 1.22 -7.29 -22.39
N GLU A 265 1.08 -7.74 -21.15
CA GLU A 265 -0.03 -7.36 -20.27
C GLU A 265 -0.03 -5.86 -19.96
N LEU A 266 1.11 -5.28 -19.60
CA LEU A 266 1.22 -3.84 -19.30
C LEU A 266 0.85 -3.00 -20.53
N ARG A 267 1.26 -3.42 -21.72
CA ARG A 267 0.92 -2.74 -22.97
C ARG A 267 -0.56 -2.87 -23.31
N LEU A 268 -1.16 -4.03 -23.07
CA LEU A 268 -2.59 -4.22 -23.26
C LEU A 268 -3.39 -3.31 -22.32
N LYS A 269 -3.01 -3.27 -21.03
CA LYS A 269 -3.63 -2.38 -20.05
C LYS A 269 -3.49 -0.91 -20.42
N LEU A 270 -2.34 -0.48 -20.93
CA LEU A 270 -2.14 0.87 -21.47
C LEU A 270 -3.07 1.17 -22.64
N GLN A 271 -3.22 0.24 -23.58
CA GLN A 271 -4.13 0.39 -24.71
C GLN A 271 -5.59 0.50 -24.25
N ASP A 272 -5.98 -0.31 -23.26
CA ASP A 272 -7.33 -0.26 -22.71
C ASP A 272 -7.60 1.11 -22.08
N LEU A 273 -6.68 1.62 -21.24
CA LEU A 273 -6.78 2.95 -20.63
C LEU A 273 -6.79 4.11 -21.65
N ASP A 274 -6.19 3.93 -22.83
CA ASP A 274 -6.24 4.91 -23.93
C ASP A 274 -7.57 4.88 -24.71
N THR A 275 -8.19 3.71 -24.80
CA THR A 275 -9.47 3.54 -25.51
C THR A 275 -10.68 3.80 -24.63
N THR A 276 -10.56 3.59 -23.32
CA THR A 276 -11.60 3.96 -22.36
C THR A 276 -11.70 5.49 -22.29
N PRO A 277 -12.87 6.07 -22.61
CA PRO A 277 -13.05 7.52 -22.48
C PRO A 277 -12.91 7.94 -21.03
N ASP A 278 -12.08 8.96 -20.77
CA ASP A 278 -11.86 9.53 -19.43
C ASP A 278 -13.23 9.86 -18.78
N PRO A 279 -13.59 9.18 -17.67
CA PRO A 279 -14.87 9.40 -16.99
C PRO A 279 -15.09 10.86 -16.61
N LEU A 280 -14.01 11.57 -16.25
CA LEU A 280 -14.05 12.98 -15.90
C LEU A 280 -14.25 13.86 -17.13
N ALA A 281 -13.68 13.49 -18.29
CA ALA A 281 -13.95 14.14 -19.56
C ALA A 281 -15.40 13.91 -20.02
N MET A 282 -15.97 12.72 -19.80
CA MET A 282 -17.38 12.44 -20.08
C MET A 282 -18.29 13.31 -19.20
N LEU A 283 -18.06 13.34 -17.88
CA LEU A 283 -18.76 14.21 -16.94
C LEU A 283 -18.66 15.69 -17.30
N LYS A 284 -17.46 16.19 -17.67
CA LYS A 284 -17.26 17.58 -18.11
C LYS A 284 -18.00 17.87 -19.41
N LYS A 285 -17.97 16.94 -20.37
CA LYS A 285 -18.66 17.07 -21.66
C LYS A 285 -20.18 17.10 -21.46
N GLU A 286 -20.71 16.24 -20.61
CA GLU A 286 -22.13 16.22 -20.24
C GLU A 286 -22.56 17.47 -19.46
N GLY A 287 -21.77 17.91 -18.49
CA GLY A 287 -22.02 19.17 -17.78
C GLY A 287 -22.03 20.37 -18.73
N LEU A 288 -21.11 20.40 -19.71
CA LEU A 288 -21.06 21.45 -20.71
C LEU A 288 -22.23 21.39 -21.70
N THR A 289 -22.69 20.20 -22.11
CA THR A 289 -23.86 20.06 -22.99
C THR A 289 -25.14 20.46 -22.25
N GLN A 290 -25.28 20.10 -20.98
CA GLN A 290 -26.41 20.53 -20.13
C GLN A 290 -26.42 22.05 -19.93
N LEU A 291 -25.27 22.67 -19.63
CA LEU A 291 -25.14 24.12 -19.52
C LEU A 291 -25.50 24.84 -20.83
N LYS A 292 -24.99 24.32 -21.97
CA LYS A 292 -25.35 24.85 -23.30
C LYS A 292 -26.85 24.73 -23.57
N HIS A 293 -27.47 23.60 -23.18
CA HIS A 293 -28.90 23.40 -23.36
C HIS A 293 -29.73 24.37 -22.49
N ALA A 294 -29.35 24.57 -21.23
CA ALA A 294 -29.99 25.53 -20.33
C ALA A 294 -29.85 26.99 -20.82
N MET A 295 -28.69 27.37 -21.36
CA MET A 295 -28.49 28.68 -21.99
C MET A 295 -29.30 28.85 -23.29
N ALA A 296 -29.43 27.79 -24.10
CA ALA A 296 -30.25 27.83 -25.31
C ALA A 296 -31.76 27.95 -25.00
N GLN A 297 -32.24 27.29 -23.94
CA GLN A 297 -33.63 27.39 -23.49
C GLN A 297 -33.99 28.75 -22.89
N THR A 298 -33.04 29.43 -22.25
CA THR A 298 -33.23 30.78 -21.69
C THR A 298 -33.01 31.91 -22.71
N GLY A 299 -32.43 31.61 -23.88
CA GLY A 299 -32.15 32.57 -24.96
C GLY A 299 -33.17 32.61 -26.11
N ALA A 300 -34.16 31.71 -26.15
CA ALA A 300 -35.16 31.65 -27.22
C ALA A 300 -36.41 32.47 -26.88
N GLY A 301 -36.26 33.80 -26.76
CA GLY A 301 -37.35 34.68 -26.39
C GLY A 301 -37.11 36.17 -26.66
N SER A 302 -36.72 36.56 -27.88
CA SER A 302 -37.29 37.72 -28.59
C SER A 302 -36.43 38.11 -29.80
N SER A 303 -36.99 37.88 -30.99
CA SER A 303 -36.65 38.64 -32.19
C SER A 303 -37.50 39.91 -32.23
N SER A 304 -36.89 41.09 -32.09
CA SER A 304 -37.41 42.32 -32.69
C SER A 304 -36.29 43.31 -33.01
N SER A 305 -36.09 43.50 -34.32
CA SER A 305 -35.62 44.71 -35.01
C SER A 305 -34.53 45.59 -34.39
N ALA A 306 -33.40 45.64 -35.12
CA ALA A 306 -32.57 46.81 -35.42
C ALA A 306 -32.71 48.05 -34.50
N GLN A 307 -31.62 48.37 -33.79
CA GLN A 307 -31.03 49.71 -33.78
C GLN A 307 -29.60 49.68 -33.23
N THR A 308 -28.68 50.25 -34.00
CA THR A 308 -27.34 50.62 -33.57
C THR A 308 -27.42 51.78 -32.58
N ALA A 309 -26.98 51.59 -31.34
CA ALA A 309 -26.66 52.66 -30.37
C ALA A 309 -25.69 52.13 -29.29
N PRO A 310 -24.87 53.00 -28.68
CA PRO A 310 -23.48 52.72 -28.35
C PRO A 310 -23.27 51.98 -27.02
N VAL A 311 -22.15 51.28 -26.94
CA VAL A 311 -21.62 50.64 -25.73
C VAL A 311 -21.38 51.73 -24.68
N ASN A 312 -22.17 51.72 -23.60
CA ASN A 312 -22.00 52.63 -22.49
C ASN A 312 -20.92 52.06 -21.55
N ASP A 313 -19.75 52.69 -21.57
CA ASP A 313 -18.59 52.35 -20.76
C ASP A 313 -18.90 52.56 -19.26
N LEU A 314 -18.90 51.48 -18.48
CA LEU A 314 -19.18 51.48 -17.04
C LEU A 314 -17.94 51.76 -16.18
N THR A 315 -16.83 52.24 -16.76
CA THR A 315 -15.63 52.65 -16.02
C THR A 315 -15.89 53.76 -14.98
N ALA A 316 -17.06 54.42 -15.02
CA ALA A 316 -17.49 55.41 -14.04
C ALA A 316 -18.24 54.86 -12.80
N MET A 317 -18.49 53.54 -12.69
CA MET A 317 -19.26 52.97 -11.57
C MET A 317 -18.43 52.48 -10.37
N VAL A 318 -17.11 52.74 -10.36
CA VAL A 318 -16.26 52.57 -9.17
C VAL A 318 -16.33 53.84 -8.31
N LYS A 319 -17.29 53.89 -7.38
CA LYS A 319 -17.29 54.88 -6.30
C LYS A 319 -16.09 54.62 -5.37
N LYS A 320 -15.02 55.38 -5.58
CA LYS A 320 -13.93 55.57 -4.60
C LYS A 320 -14.54 56.03 -3.26
N ARG A 321 -14.54 55.16 -2.25
CA ARG A 321 -14.66 55.62 -0.86
C ARG A 321 -13.33 56.24 -0.47
N LYS A 322 -13.34 57.54 -0.16
CA LYS A 322 -12.19 58.30 0.36
C LYS A 322 -11.85 57.83 1.78
N PRO A 323 -10.55 57.81 2.16
CA PRO A 323 -10.11 57.52 3.51
C PRO A 323 -10.41 58.71 4.45
N LYS A 324 -10.79 58.41 5.70
CA LYS A 324 -10.78 59.37 6.82
C LYS A 324 -9.53 59.09 7.68
N CYS A 325 -8.60 60.05 7.70
CA CYS A 325 -7.79 60.42 8.88
C CYS A 325 -8.73 60.82 10.04
N ASP A 326 -8.45 60.77 11.35
CA ASP A 326 -7.37 60.37 12.30
C ASP A 326 -8.07 60.41 13.71
N PRO A 327 -7.48 60.14 14.90
CA PRO A 327 -6.07 59.96 15.25
C PRO A 327 -5.74 58.72 16.12
N VAL A 328 -4.46 58.34 16.07
CA VAL A 328 -3.78 57.33 16.89
C VAL A 328 -3.62 57.82 18.34
N GLY A 329 -4.07 56.99 19.28
CA GLY A 329 -3.76 57.08 20.70
C GLY A 329 -2.43 56.39 21.01
N LYS A 330 -1.49 57.18 21.54
CA LYS A 330 -0.40 56.88 22.47
C LYS A 330 0.00 55.40 22.69
N GLU A 331 1.22 55.06 22.26
CA GLU A 331 2.10 54.13 22.99
C GLU A 331 3.34 54.86 23.51
N ASN A 332 3.63 54.65 24.80
CA ASN A 332 4.88 55.02 25.48
C ASN A 332 5.89 53.87 25.30
N PRO A 333 7.18 54.14 25.01
CA PRO A 333 8.24 53.17 25.26
C PRO A 333 8.88 53.46 26.63
N LYS A 334 8.84 52.47 27.54
CA LYS A 334 9.72 52.45 28.72
C LYS A 334 10.76 51.35 28.55
N LYS A 335 12.02 51.76 28.33
CA LYS A 335 13.20 51.07 28.89
C LYS A 335 13.42 51.55 30.32
N PRO A 336 13.99 50.72 31.20
CA PRO A 336 15.30 51.06 31.77
C PRO A 336 16.25 49.83 31.74
N LYS A 337 17.53 50.04 31.38
CA LYS A 337 18.70 50.16 32.27
C LYS A 337 19.09 48.88 32.97
#